data_AF-A0A9W8Y1I7-F1
#
_entry.id   AF-A0A9W8Y1I7-F1
#
_cell.length_a   1.000
_cell.length_b   1.000
_cell.length_c   1.000
_cell.angle_alpha   90.00
_cell.angle_beta   90.00
_cell.angle_gamma   90.00
#
_symmetry.space_group_name_H-M   'P 1'
#
loop_
_entity.id
_entity.type
_entity.pdbx_description
1 polymer ?
#
loop_
_entity_poly.entity_id
_entity_poly.type
_entity_poly.pdbx_seq_one_letter_code
_entity_poly.pdbx_strand_id
1 'polypeptide(L)'
;MAGRFSLRALYALLASASLLSILCAADAVGDLQTKGRAAVDAAIATSTTCTKDKLRVRKEWGDITAAEKKAYIAAVLCITKAPSKLSQTTYPGAKTRYDDFVAIHMKNTLSIHGTGNFLSWHRYFTYAYESALRTECGYNGTQPYWDWGRYATPETSPMFDGSDTSMSGQGEKVTHNSNGLKPAGNGGGCIASGPFKDMKVNLGYVVFFIRMVE
;
A
#
# COMPACT_ATOMS: atom_id res chain seq x y z
N MET A 1 22.13 49.11 -30.41
CA MET A 1 22.11 47.78 -31.07
C MET A 1 21.14 46.89 -30.29
N ALA A 2 19.90 46.78 -30.74
CA ALA A 2 18.89 45.93 -30.08
C ALA A 2 19.04 44.50 -30.59
N GLY A 3 19.46 43.58 -29.71
CA GLY A 3 19.61 42.16 -30.04
C GLY A 3 18.27 41.54 -30.42
N ARG A 4 18.16 41.08 -31.66
CA ARG A 4 17.00 40.32 -32.13
C ARG A 4 17.05 38.92 -31.50
N PHE A 5 16.32 38.71 -30.42
CA PHE A 5 16.06 37.37 -29.92
C PHE A 5 15.18 36.63 -30.93
N SER A 6 15.73 35.58 -31.54
CA SER A 6 15.02 34.74 -32.50
C SER A 6 13.88 34.02 -31.78
N LEU A 7 12.65 34.15 -32.27
CA LEU A 7 11.48 33.43 -31.77
C LEU A 7 11.75 31.92 -31.70
N ARG A 8 12.55 31.37 -32.63
CA ARG A 8 12.97 29.96 -32.63
C ARG A 8 13.84 29.59 -31.44
N ALA A 9 14.70 30.49 -30.97
CA ALA A 9 15.52 30.27 -29.78
C ALA A 9 14.66 30.29 -28.51
N LEU A 10 13.62 31.14 -28.46
CA LEU A 10 12.65 31.18 -27.36
C LEU A 10 11.79 29.92 -27.32
N TYR A 11 11.31 29.45 -28.48
CA TYR A 11 10.57 28.19 -28.61
C TYR A 11 11.43 26.97 -28.23
N ALA A 12 12.70 26.93 -28.63
CA ALA A 12 13.61 25.85 -28.25
C ALA A 12 13.90 25.84 -26.74
N LEU A 13 14.01 27.00 -26.09
CA LEU A 13 14.16 27.14 -24.63
C LEU A 13 12.89 26.74 -23.86
N LEU A 14 11.71 27.09 -24.38
CA LEU A 14 10.43 26.69 -23.78
C LEU A 14 10.17 25.19 -23.94
N ALA A 15 10.52 24.61 -25.09
CA ALA A 15 10.44 23.17 -25.34
C ALA A 15 11.44 22.37 -24.47
N SER A 16 12.65 22.88 -24.25
CA SER A 16 13.62 22.23 -23.37
C SER A 16 13.27 22.37 -21.88
N ALA A 17 12.73 23.52 -21.44
CA ALA A 17 12.25 23.69 -20.07
C ALA A 17 11.03 22.80 -19.75
N SER A 18 10.14 22.60 -20.71
CA SER A 18 9.00 21.68 -20.55
C SER A 18 9.40 20.20 -20.59
N LEU A 19 10.47 19.84 -21.31
CA LEU A 19 11.08 18.50 -21.24
C LEU A 19 11.82 18.23 -19.92
N LEU A 20 12.45 19.26 -19.31
CA LEU A 20 13.09 19.11 -17.99
C LEU A 20 12.10 18.97 -16.83
N SER A 21 10.87 19.47 -17.00
CA SER A 21 9.83 19.42 -15.97
C SER A 21 9.25 18.01 -15.78
N ILE A 22 9.44 17.12 -16.76
CA ILE A 22 8.89 15.75 -16.78
C ILE A 22 9.87 14.75 -16.14
N LEU A 23 11.15 15.09 -15.99
CA LEU A 23 12.16 14.16 -15.44
C LEU A 23 12.26 14.13 -13.92
N CYS A 24 11.63 15.07 -13.21
CA CYS A 24 11.66 15.14 -11.76
C CYS A 24 10.30 14.76 -11.17
N ALA A 25 9.83 13.52 -11.42
CA ALA A 25 9.05 12.88 -10.37
C ALA A 25 10.01 12.71 -9.19
N ALA A 26 9.90 13.57 -8.18
CA ALA A 26 10.74 13.51 -7.00
C ALA A 26 10.46 12.17 -6.31
N ASP A 27 11.34 11.19 -6.51
CA ASP A 27 11.33 9.92 -5.77
C ASP A 27 11.88 10.16 -4.36
N ALA A 28 11.14 10.93 -3.56
CA ALA A 28 11.54 11.30 -2.21
C ALA A 28 11.80 10.07 -1.34
N VAL A 29 11.09 8.96 -1.60
CA VAL A 29 11.32 7.68 -0.92
C VAL A 29 12.64 7.06 -1.37
N GLY A 30 12.95 7.05 -2.67
CA GLY A 30 14.24 6.62 -3.22
C GLY A 30 15.43 7.44 -2.68
N ASP A 31 15.26 8.75 -2.55
CA ASP A 31 16.26 9.64 -1.95
C ASP A 31 16.50 9.31 -0.48
N LEU A 32 15.44 9.10 0.30
CA LEU A 32 15.54 8.68 1.71
C LEU A 32 16.19 7.31 1.84
N GLN A 33 15.85 6.37 0.96
CA GLN A 33 16.48 5.05 0.92
C GLN A 33 17.98 5.15 0.62
N THR A 34 18.38 6.02 -0.32
CA THR A 34 19.79 6.24 -0.66
C THR A 34 20.54 6.85 0.52
N LYS A 35 19.99 7.88 1.17
CA LYS A 35 20.59 8.51 2.35
C LYS A 35 20.71 7.55 3.53
N GLY A 36 19.73 6.67 3.73
CA GLY A 36 19.72 5.70 4.82
C GLY A 36 20.63 4.49 4.63
N ARG A 37 21.14 4.25 3.40
CA ARG A 37 21.88 3.03 3.06
C ARG A 37 23.13 2.81 3.92
N ALA A 38 23.94 3.85 4.11
CA ALA A 38 25.15 3.75 4.94
C ALA A 38 24.86 3.31 6.38
N ALA A 39 23.75 3.79 6.97
CA ALA A 39 23.35 3.41 8.32
C ALA A 39 22.88 1.94 8.39
N VAL A 40 22.17 1.47 7.36
CA VAL A 40 21.77 0.06 7.24
C VAL A 40 22.99 -0.84 7.08
N ASP A 41 23.94 -0.47 6.21
CA ASP A 41 25.15 -1.25 5.99
C ASP A 41 26.01 -1.34 7.26
N ALA A 42 26.14 -0.24 8.01
CA ALA A 42 26.82 -0.22 9.31
C ALA A 42 26.12 -1.11 10.36
N ALA A 43 24.78 -1.12 10.37
CA ALA A 43 24.01 -1.98 11.28
C ALA A 43 24.15 -3.47 10.91
N ILE A 44 24.18 -3.81 9.62
CA ILE A 44 24.40 -5.18 9.14
C ILE A 44 25.82 -5.65 9.48
N ALA A 45 26.82 -4.79 9.33
CA ALA A 45 28.22 -5.13 9.61
C ALA A 45 28.48 -5.56 11.06
N THR A 46 27.65 -5.09 12.01
CA THR A 46 27.76 -5.42 13.44
C THR A 46 26.76 -6.47 13.91
N SER A 47 25.84 -6.92 13.04
CA SER A 47 24.80 -7.88 13.42
C SER A 47 25.21 -9.32 13.16
N THR A 48 25.00 -10.19 14.14
CA THR A 48 25.18 -11.65 13.99
C THR A 48 23.92 -12.36 13.47
N THR A 49 22.75 -11.72 13.56
CA THR A 49 21.44 -12.30 13.22
C THR A 49 20.82 -11.70 11.97
N CYS A 50 21.06 -10.42 11.68
CA CYS A 50 20.63 -9.70 10.48
C CYS A 50 21.83 -9.54 9.53
N THR A 51 22.08 -10.57 8.73
CA THR A 51 23.19 -10.62 7.79
C THR A 51 22.73 -10.26 6.37
N LYS A 52 23.67 -9.90 5.49
CA LYS A 52 23.38 -9.46 4.11
C LYS A 52 22.59 -10.49 3.29
N ASP A 53 22.82 -11.78 3.53
CA ASP A 53 22.11 -12.91 2.90
C ASP A 53 20.68 -13.10 3.43
N LYS A 54 20.39 -12.64 4.65
CA LYS A 54 19.05 -12.69 5.28
C LYS A 54 18.25 -11.42 5.08
N LEU A 55 18.89 -10.35 4.62
CA LEU A 55 18.26 -9.05 4.40
C LEU A 55 17.17 -9.16 3.33
N ARG A 56 16.01 -8.60 3.63
CA ARG A 56 14.89 -8.49 2.70
C ARG A 56 14.67 -7.03 2.33
N VAL A 57 14.53 -6.76 1.04
CA VAL A 57 14.31 -5.42 0.51
C VAL A 57 12.85 -5.31 0.06
N ARG A 58 12.08 -4.46 0.74
CA ARG A 58 10.72 -4.08 0.31
C ARG A 58 10.83 -3.09 -0.85
N LYS A 59 10.00 -3.28 -1.88
CA LYS A 59 10.06 -2.53 -3.13
C LYS A 59 8.72 -1.84 -3.40
N GLU A 60 8.77 -0.72 -4.13
CA GLU A 60 7.59 -0.01 -4.60
C GLU A 60 6.80 -0.90 -5.58
N TRP A 61 5.47 -0.79 -5.57
CA TRP A 61 4.62 -1.66 -6.38
C TRP A 61 4.82 -1.49 -7.88
N GLY A 62 4.94 -0.27 -8.39
CA GLY A 62 5.30 0.02 -9.77
C GLY A 62 6.66 -0.54 -10.20
N ASP A 63 7.63 -0.61 -9.28
CA ASP A 63 9.00 -1.10 -9.54
C ASP A 63 9.14 -2.64 -9.55
N ILE A 64 8.13 -3.39 -9.08
CA ILE A 64 8.15 -4.87 -9.13
C ILE A 64 7.51 -5.42 -10.41
N THR A 65 8.01 -6.57 -10.86
CA THR A 65 7.56 -7.21 -12.10
C THR A 65 6.11 -7.69 -11.99
N ALA A 66 5.45 -7.87 -13.15
CA ALA A 66 4.10 -8.44 -13.20
C ALA A 66 4.02 -9.83 -12.52
N ALA A 67 5.07 -10.64 -12.63
CA ALA A 67 5.15 -11.94 -11.96
C ALA A 67 5.21 -11.80 -10.43
N GLU A 68 6.03 -10.88 -9.91
CA GLU A 68 6.09 -10.57 -8.48
C GLU A 68 4.75 -10.03 -7.95
N LYS A 69 4.09 -9.14 -8.70
CA LYS A 69 2.74 -8.64 -8.38
C LYS A 69 1.74 -9.78 -8.27
N LYS A 70 1.69 -10.65 -9.28
CA LYS A 70 0.79 -11.82 -9.29
C LYS A 70 1.08 -12.79 -8.15
N ALA A 71 2.35 -13.02 -7.81
CA ALA A 71 2.73 -13.85 -6.67
C ALA A 71 2.24 -13.28 -5.33
N TYR A 72 2.36 -11.96 -5.15
CA TYR A 72 1.82 -11.29 -3.97
C TYR A 72 0.29 -11.37 -3.92
N ILE A 73 -0.39 -11.04 -5.02
CA ILE A 73 -1.86 -11.12 -5.16
C ILE A 73 -2.35 -12.53 -4.83
N ALA A 74 -1.71 -13.57 -5.37
CA ALA A 74 -2.07 -14.96 -5.11
C ALA A 74 -1.95 -15.31 -3.62
N ALA A 75 -0.92 -14.82 -2.93
CA ALA A 75 -0.75 -15.03 -1.50
C ALA A 75 -1.83 -14.33 -0.67
N VAL A 76 -2.20 -13.09 -1.05
CA VAL A 76 -3.30 -12.37 -0.39
C VAL A 76 -4.63 -13.10 -0.61
N LEU A 77 -4.92 -13.51 -1.85
CA LEU A 77 -6.11 -14.31 -2.17
C LEU A 77 -6.14 -15.67 -1.44
N CYS A 78 -4.99 -16.22 -1.10
CA CYS A 78 -4.88 -17.43 -0.29
C CYS A 78 -5.32 -17.17 1.16
N ILE A 79 -4.81 -16.13 1.83
CA ILE A 79 -5.20 -15.84 3.22
C ILE A 79 -6.65 -15.33 3.35
N THR A 80 -7.24 -14.77 2.29
CA THR A 80 -8.67 -14.42 2.28
C THR A 80 -9.58 -15.65 2.11
N LYS A 81 -9.01 -16.83 1.79
CA LYS A 81 -9.75 -18.10 1.70
C LYS A 81 -9.43 -19.06 2.83
N ALA A 82 -8.24 -18.95 3.42
CA ALA A 82 -7.83 -19.76 4.56
C ALA A 82 -8.71 -19.46 5.78
N PRO A 83 -9.09 -20.47 6.59
CA PRO A 83 -9.98 -20.28 7.74
C PRO A 83 -9.30 -19.46 8.85
N SER A 84 -10.09 -18.63 9.54
CA SER A 84 -9.64 -17.89 10.73
C SER A 84 -9.01 -18.82 11.78
N LYS A 85 -7.97 -18.31 12.45
CA LYS A 85 -7.32 -18.92 13.63
C LYS A 85 -7.79 -18.30 14.95
N LEU A 86 -8.61 -17.24 14.91
CA LEU A 86 -9.16 -16.64 16.12
C LEU A 86 -10.32 -17.49 16.67
N SER A 87 -10.53 -17.38 17.99
CA SER A 87 -11.68 -17.99 18.66
C SER A 87 -12.98 -17.49 18.03
N GLN A 88 -13.77 -18.40 17.46
CA GLN A 88 -15.06 -18.07 16.84
C GLN A 88 -16.12 -17.66 17.87
N THR A 89 -15.93 -18.00 19.15
CA THR A 89 -16.77 -17.50 20.25
C THR A 89 -16.49 -16.03 20.51
N THR A 90 -15.23 -15.60 20.45
CA THR A 90 -14.82 -14.22 20.73
C THR A 90 -14.92 -13.32 19.49
N TYR A 91 -14.64 -13.87 18.31
CA TYR A 91 -14.63 -13.14 17.03
C TYR A 91 -15.49 -13.87 15.99
N PRO A 92 -16.82 -13.98 16.21
CA PRO A 92 -17.70 -14.74 15.32
C PRO A 92 -17.76 -14.20 13.88
N GLY A 93 -17.41 -12.92 13.67
CA GLY A 93 -17.32 -12.32 12.34
C GLY A 93 -16.03 -12.61 11.59
N ALA A 94 -14.96 -13.06 12.26
CA ALA A 94 -13.69 -13.36 11.61
C ALA A 94 -13.76 -14.74 10.96
N LYS A 95 -13.95 -14.78 9.63
CA LYS A 95 -14.12 -16.04 8.88
C LYS A 95 -12.82 -16.56 8.30
N THR A 96 -11.92 -15.64 7.95
CA THR A 96 -10.71 -15.92 7.19
C THR A 96 -9.45 -15.53 7.96
N ARG A 97 -8.29 -16.04 7.54
CA ARG A 97 -6.99 -15.59 8.08
C ARG A 97 -6.77 -14.10 7.86
N TYR A 98 -7.25 -13.56 6.75
CA TYR A 98 -7.25 -12.13 6.51
C TYR A 98 -8.09 -11.37 7.55
N ASP A 99 -9.28 -11.88 7.88
CA ASP A 99 -10.14 -11.26 8.90
C ASP A 99 -9.49 -11.23 10.28
N ASP A 100 -8.57 -12.15 10.59
CA ASP A 100 -7.87 -12.13 11.88
C ASP A 100 -6.99 -10.88 12.03
N PHE A 101 -6.31 -10.47 10.96
CA PHE A 101 -5.55 -9.23 10.95
C PHE A 101 -6.47 -8.01 11.08
N VAL A 102 -7.60 -8.02 10.38
CA VAL A 102 -8.61 -6.96 10.46
C VAL A 102 -9.20 -6.86 11.87
N ALA A 103 -9.61 -7.99 12.47
CA ALA A 103 -10.20 -8.05 13.81
C ALA A 103 -9.23 -7.58 14.89
N ILE A 104 -7.95 -7.99 14.82
CA ILE A 104 -6.93 -7.56 15.78
C ILE A 104 -6.64 -6.06 15.63
N HIS A 105 -6.59 -5.54 14.40
CA HIS A 105 -6.44 -4.11 14.19
C HIS A 105 -7.65 -3.32 14.74
N MET A 106 -8.88 -3.77 14.43
CA MET A 106 -10.12 -3.16 14.94
C MET A 106 -10.15 -3.14 16.47
N LYS A 107 -9.86 -4.27 17.11
CA LYS A 107 -9.85 -4.40 18.57
C LYS A 107 -8.89 -3.42 19.26
N ASN A 108 -7.74 -3.17 18.65
CA ASN A 108 -6.67 -2.36 19.25
C ASN A 108 -6.67 -0.91 18.76
N THR A 109 -7.63 -0.49 17.92
CA THR A 109 -7.54 0.79 17.20
C THR A 109 -7.28 2.00 18.10
N LEU A 110 -7.88 2.04 19.31
CA LEU A 110 -7.74 3.13 20.28
C LEU A 110 -6.40 3.15 21.04
N SER A 111 -5.69 2.02 21.10
CA SER A 111 -4.41 1.91 21.78
C SER A 111 -3.22 1.95 20.82
N ILE A 112 -3.48 2.00 19.50
CA ILE A 112 -2.44 1.96 18.46
C ILE A 112 -2.43 3.23 17.59
N HIS A 113 -3.45 4.08 17.64
CA HIS A 113 -3.51 5.35 16.89
C HIS A 113 -3.44 6.56 17.82
N GLY A 114 -2.65 7.58 17.46
CA GLY A 114 -2.43 8.75 18.30
C GLY A 114 -1.59 8.46 19.56
N THR A 115 -0.88 7.33 19.58
CA THR A 115 -0.12 6.82 20.73
C THR A 115 1.37 6.66 20.41
N GLY A 116 2.21 6.55 21.44
CA GLY A 116 3.66 6.41 21.28
C GLY A 116 4.11 5.11 20.59
N ASN A 117 3.27 4.06 20.62
CA ASN A 117 3.53 2.78 19.95
C ASN A 117 2.97 2.71 18.52
N PHE A 118 2.37 3.79 17.97
CA PHE A 118 1.77 3.78 16.63
C PHE A 118 2.72 3.21 15.57
N LEU A 119 3.94 3.75 15.47
CA LEU A 119 4.91 3.35 14.45
C LEU A 119 5.43 1.91 14.65
N SER A 120 5.75 1.53 15.90
CA SER A 120 6.29 0.20 16.20
C SER A 120 5.24 -0.90 16.04
N TRP A 121 3.99 -0.63 16.46
CA TRP A 121 2.88 -1.56 16.31
C TRP A 121 2.59 -1.84 14.83
N HIS A 122 2.46 -0.80 14.00
CA HIS A 122 2.18 -0.98 12.57
C HIS A 122 3.35 -1.63 11.81
N ARG A 123 4.61 -1.34 12.22
CA ARG A 123 5.79 -2.04 11.69
C ARG A 123 5.71 -3.54 11.98
N TYR A 124 5.39 -3.92 13.21
CA TYR A 124 5.25 -5.33 13.59
C TYR A 124 4.03 -5.98 12.93
N PHE A 125 2.88 -5.29 12.87
CA PHE A 125 1.67 -5.77 12.20
C PHE A 125 1.93 -6.10 10.73
N THR A 126 2.61 -5.20 10.01
CA THR A 126 3.01 -5.41 8.61
C THR A 126 4.00 -6.58 8.47
N TYR A 127 4.93 -6.73 9.40
CA TYR A 127 5.85 -7.88 9.43
C TYR A 127 5.13 -9.20 9.70
N ALA A 128 4.17 -9.23 10.63
CA ALA A 128 3.37 -10.41 10.93
C ALA A 128 2.48 -10.80 9.75
N TYR A 129 1.90 -9.82 9.07
CA TYR A 129 1.14 -10.04 7.83
C TYR A 129 2.01 -10.61 6.71
N GLU A 130 3.17 -9.99 6.44
CA GLU A 130 4.15 -10.54 5.49
C GLU A 130 4.53 -11.97 5.86
N SER A 131 4.81 -12.23 7.14
CA SER A 131 5.18 -13.55 7.63
C SER A 131 4.07 -14.58 7.36
N ALA A 132 2.80 -14.25 7.61
CA ALA A 132 1.68 -15.13 7.30
C ALA A 132 1.56 -15.42 5.80
N LEU A 133 1.73 -14.42 4.93
CA LEU A 133 1.75 -14.65 3.48
C LEU A 133 2.86 -15.64 3.09
N ARG A 134 4.03 -15.51 3.69
CA ARG A 134 5.19 -16.35 3.37
C ARG A 134 5.04 -17.78 3.91
N THR A 135 4.66 -17.93 5.18
CA THR A 135 4.65 -19.23 5.86
C THR A 135 3.36 -20.01 5.66
N GLU A 136 2.23 -19.34 5.42
CA GLU A 136 0.92 -19.99 5.26
C GLU A 136 0.50 -20.10 3.79
N CYS A 137 1.01 -19.22 2.91
CA CYS A 137 0.59 -19.14 1.50
C CYS A 137 1.75 -19.21 0.49
N GLY A 138 2.95 -19.60 0.92
CA GLY A 138 4.09 -19.86 0.02
C GLY A 138 4.65 -18.62 -0.68
N TYR A 139 4.35 -17.41 -0.19
CA TYR A 139 4.92 -16.19 -0.76
C TYR A 139 6.42 -16.11 -0.51
N ASN A 140 7.21 -15.93 -1.57
CA ASN A 140 8.67 -15.81 -1.45
C ASN A 140 9.19 -14.38 -1.56
N GLY A 141 8.34 -13.43 -1.96
CA GLY A 141 8.67 -12.01 -2.03
C GLY A 141 8.53 -11.27 -0.70
N THR A 142 8.66 -9.96 -0.73
CA THR A 142 8.53 -9.07 0.43
C THR A 142 7.24 -8.28 0.37
N GLN A 143 6.78 -7.71 1.49
CA GLN A 143 5.66 -6.77 1.47
C GLN A 143 5.99 -5.58 0.56
N PRO A 144 5.23 -5.34 -0.53
CA PRO A 144 5.42 -4.14 -1.35
C PRO A 144 4.90 -2.90 -0.63
N TYR A 145 5.39 -1.73 -1.03
CA TYR A 145 4.87 -0.44 -0.59
C TYR A 145 4.28 0.35 -1.75
N TRP A 146 3.40 1.29 -1.42
CA TRP A 146 2.89 2.29 -2.36
C TRP A 146 3.53 3.63 -2.06
N ASP A 147 4.29 4.16 -3.01
CA ASP A 147 4.80 5.52 -2.96
C ASP A 147 3.75 6.49 -3.51
N TRP A 148 2.95 7.05 -2.63
CA TRP A 148 1.88 7.99 -2.97
C TRP A 148 2.40 9.28 -3.62
N GLY A 149 3.67 9.64 -3.42
CA GLY A 149 4.27 10.82 -4.05
C GLY A 149 4.48 10.70 -5.55
N ARG A 150 4.61 9.45 -6.06
CA ARG A 150 4.78 9.18 -7.50
C ARG A 150 3.49 9.32 -8.31
N TYR A 151 2.33 9.29 -7.66
CA TYR A 151 1.03 9.23 -8.33
C TYR A 151 0.10 10.33 -7.80
N ALA A 152 -0.05 11.41 -8.56
CA ALA A 152 -0.92 12.54 -8.21
C ALA A 152 -2.41 12.15 -8.06
N THR A 153 -2.81 11.04 -8.67
CA THR A 153 -4.16 10.49 -8.58
C THR A 153 -4.03 8.97 -8.34
N PRO A 154 -4.69 8.40 -7.33
CA PRO A 154 -4.54 6.98 -7.01
C PRO A 154 -4.81 6.05 -8.21
N GLU A 155 -5.79 6.37 -9.05
CA GLU A 155 -6.19 5.59 -10.22
C GLU A 155 -5.10 5.52 -11.32
N THR A 156 -4.11 6.41 -11.30
CA THR A 156 -2.95 6.32 -12.22
C THR A 156 -1.82 5.45 -11.67
N SER A 157 -1.94 4.99 -10.42
CA SER A 157 -0.99 4.05 -9.82
C SER A 157 -1.25 2.64 -10.34
N PRO A 158 -0.20 1.86 -10.69
CA PRO A 158 -0.34 0.44 -11.00
C PRO A 158 -0.86 -0.39 -9.81
N MET A 159 -0.91 0.19 -8.61
CA MET A 159 -1.55 -0.42 -7.44
C MET A 159 -3.07 -0.40 -7.55
N PHE A 160 -3.68 0.60 -8.20
CA PHE A 160 -5.12 0.85 -8.20
C PHE A 160 -5.73 1.04 -9.61
N ASP A 161 -5.02 0.58 -10.65
CA ASP A 161 -5.44 0.74 -12.05
C ASP A 161 -6.54 -0.24 -12.51
N GLY A 162 -6.95 -1.19 -11.64
CA GLY A 162 -7.96 -2.20 -11.96
C GLY A 162 -7.48 -3.38 -12.82
N SER A 163 -6.21 -3.42 -13.19
CA SER A 163 -5.60 -4.53 -13.94
C SER A 163 -5.54 -5.82 -13.12
N ASP A 164 -5.20 -6.93 -13.78
CA ASP A 164 -4.93 -8.22 -13.13
C ASP A 164 -3.66 -8.21 -12.24
N THR A 165 -2.89 -7.12 -12.29
CA THR A 165 -1.71 -6.88 -11.45
C THR A 165 -1.89 -5.71 -10.49
N SER A 166 -3.11 -5.36 -10.15
CA SER A 166 -3.45 -4.33 -9.16
C SER A 166 -3.96 -4.93 -7.84
N MET A 167 -4.11 -4.10 -6.81
CA MET A 167 -4.94 -4.39 -5.64
C MET A 167 -6.42 -4.10 -5.91
N SER A 168 -6.86 -4.45 -7.13
CA SER A 168 -8.10 -3.98 -7.75
C SER A 168 -8.13 -2.48 -8.04
N GLY A 169 -9.21 -2.02 -8.68
CA GLY A 169 -9.38 -0.64 -9.10
C GLY A 169 -10.47 0.10 -8.35
N GLN A 170 -10.94 1.17 -8.99
CA GLN A 170 -12.05 1.98 -8.52
C GLN A 170 -13.34 1.16 -8.34
N GLY A 171 -14.19 1.60 -7.42
CA GLY A 171 -15.54 1.06 -7.28
C GLY A 171 -16.48 1.55 -8.37
N GLU A 172 -17.58 0.83 -8.56
CA GLU A 172 -18.70 1.27 -9.39
C GLU A 172 -19.12 2.68 -8.98
N LYS A 173 -19.42 3.52 -9.98
CA LYS A 173 -19.78 4.92 -9.73
C LYS A 173 -21.15 4.98 -9.08
N VAL A 174 -21.20 5.60 -7.91
CA VAL A 174 -22.45 5.88 -7.20
C VAL A 174 -22.61 7.38 -7.04
N THR A 175 -23.81 7.92 -7.22
CA THR A 175 -24.08 9.33 -6.96
C THR A 175 -24.11 9.56 -5.45
N HIS A 176 -23.17 10.34 -4.93
CA HIS A 176 -23.11 10.73 -3.53
C HIS A 176 -22.43 12.10 -3.39
N ASN A 177 -22.70 12.77 -2.27
CA ASN A 177 -22.21 14.12 -2.02
C ASN A 177 -20.87 14.11 -1.28
N SER A 178 -20.10 15.18 -1.52
CA SER A 178 -18.95 15.53 -0.67
C SER A 178 -19.38 15.67 0.79
N ASN A 179 -18.50 15.31 1.72
CA ASN A 179 -18.72 15.54 3.15
C ASN A 179 -18.24 16.93 3.61
N GLY A 180 -17.90 17.82 2.68
CA GLY A 180 -17.39 19.16 2.93
C GLY A 180 -15.89 19.23 3.27
N LEU A 181 -15.28 18.11 3.69
CA LEU A 181 -13.84 18.01 3.96
C LEU A 181 -13.06 17.39 2.80
N LYS A 182 -13.70 16.51 2.03
CA LYS A 182 -13.12 15.79 0.90
C LYS A 182 -14.15 15.67 -0.22
N PRO A 183 -13.72 15.73 -1.49
CA PRO A 183 -14.62 15.49 -2.61
C PRO A 183 -15.24 14.08 -2.51
N ALA A 184 -16.43 13.89 -3.10
CA ALA A 184 -17.10 12.59 -3.13
C ALA A 184 -16.23 11.49 -3.77
N GLY A 185 -15.39 11.85 -4.75
CA GLY A 185 -14.64 10.90 -5.54
C GLY A 185 -15.47 10.33 -6.69
N ASN A 186 -14.86 9.47 -7.51
CA ASN A 186 -15.44 9.00 -8.78
C ASN A 186 -16.06 7.59 -8.70
N GLY A 187 -15.98 6.92 -7.55
CA GLY A 187 -16.54 5.58 -7.31
C GLY A 187 -17.68 5.59 -6.29
N GLY A 188 -17.54 4.77 -5.25
CA GLY A 188 -18.46 4.70 -4.10
C GLY A 188 -19.20 3.36 -3.95
N GLY A 189 -19.29 2.58 -5.02
CA GLY A 189 -19.84 1.22 -5.01
C GLY A 189 -18.80 0.13 -4.78
N CYS A 190 -19.20 -1.12 -5.05
CA CYS A 190 -18.31 -2.29 -5.03
C CYS A 190 -17.17 -2.12 -6.04
N ILE A 191 -16.02 -2.73 -5.77
CA ILE A 191 -14.88 -2.77 -6.68
C ILE A 191 -15.31 -3.28 -8.06
N ALA A 192 -15.08 -2.48 -9.11
CA ALA A 192 -15.55 -2.80 -10.47
C ALA A 192 -14.68 -3.85 -11.18
N SER A 193 -13.37 -3.86 -10.90
CA SER A 193 -12.40 -4.71 -11.62
C SER A 193 -11.18 -5.07 -10.77
N GLY A 194 -10.45 -6.08 -11.24
CA GLY A 194 -9.21 -6.57 -10.65
C GLY A 194 -9.38 -7.80 -9.73
N PRO A 195 -8.27 -8.30 -9.15
CA PRO A 195 -8.21 -9.62 -8.53
C PRO A 195 -9.09 -9.80 -7.27
N PHE A 196 -9.42 -8.70 -6.60
CA PHE A 196 -10.19 -8.69 -5.35
C PHE A 196 -11.63 -8.24 -5.52
N LYS A 197 -12.17 -8.14 -6.75
CA LYS A 197 -13.55 -7.68 -6.99
C LYS A 197 -14.62 -8.54 -6.26
N ASP A 198 -14.34 -9.84 -6.10
CA ASP A 198 -15.24 -10.80 -5.44
C ASP A 198 -14.86 -11.05 -3.96
N MET A 199 -13.95 -10.25 -3.41
CA MET A 199 -13.53 -10.37 -2.02
C MET A 199 -14.69 -10.00 -1.09
N LYS A 200 -15.03 -10.89 -0.15
CA LYS A 200 -16.05 -10.65 0.86
C LYS A 200 -15.45 -9.94 2.06
N VAL A 201 -16.01 -8.78 2.40
CA VAL A 201 -15.69 -8.06 3.64
C VAL A 201 -16.63 -8.58 4.73
N ASN A 202 -16.09 -9.33 5.69
CA ASN A 202 -16.90 -10.02 6.71
C ASN A 202 -17.09 -9.20 8.00
N LEU A 203 -16.18 -8.28 8.27
CA LEU A 203 -16.17 -7.45 9.47
C LEU A 203 -16.71 -6.06 9.15
N GLY A 204 -17.65 -5.59 9.96
CA GLY A 204 -18.31 -4.30 9.79
C GLY A 204 -17.52 -3.10 10.33
N TYR A 205 -18.12 -1.92 10.24
CA TYR A 205 -17.57 -0.69 10.79
C TYR A 205 -17.49 -0.74 12.33
N VAL A 206 -16.42 -0.19 12.90
CA VAL A 206 -16.36 0.13 14.33
C VAL A 206 -17.08 1.47 14.52
N VAL A 207 -18.37 1.45 14.87
CA VAL A 207 -19.00 2.63 15.45
C VAL A 207 -18.56 2.66 16.92
N PHE A 208 -17.85 3.72 17.29
CA PHE A 208 -17.31 3.96 18.65
C PHE A 208 -18.38 4.06 19.76
N PHE A 209 -19.63 3.64 19.52
CA PHE A 209 -20.78 3.80 20.40
C PHE A 209 -21.64 2.56 20.62
N ILE A 210 -21.15 1.36 20.29
CA ILE A 210 -21.79 0.14 20.76
C ILE A 210 -20.74 -0.64 21.54
N ARG A 211 -20.81 -0.51 22.88
CA ARG A 211 -20.30 -1.54 23.79
C ARG A 211 -20.66 -2.88 23.17
N MET A 212 -19.71 -3.80 23.09
CA MET A 212 -20.06 -5.21 22.95
C MET A 212 -21.15 -5.48 23.99
N VAL A 213 -22.37 -5.64 23.51
CA VAL A 213 -23.52 -5.95 24.36
C VAL A 213 -23.27 -7.39 24.77
N GLU A 214 -23.02 -7.56 26.07
CA GLU A 214 -23.18 -8.84 26.76
C GLU A 214 -24.56 -9.44 26.50
#